data_AF-A0A957C0S7-F1
#
_entry.id   AF-A0A957C0S7-F1
#
_cell.length_a   1.000
_cell.length_b   1.000
_cell.length_c   1.000
_cell.angle_alpha   90.00
_cell.angle_beta   90.00
_cell.angle_gamma   90.00
#
_symmetry.space_group_name_H-M   'P 1'
#
loop_
_entity.id
_entity.type
_entity.pdbx_description
1 polymer ?
#
loop_
_entity_poly.entity_id
_entity_poly.type
_entity_poly.pdbx_seq_one_letter_code
_entity_poly.pdbx_strand_id
1 'polypeptide(L)'
;MTPEQQTLLQNLTDYLQEQTGQAITITDAKPLAGGASRDTWRFTVQQADEKHQYVMRRDLPTQMFEEALTREQEFRMMDAAYKSGVKVAPVRYLCTDESILGSPFFIMDYVPGISIGRKVVTLPELAQARQKLPGQMAQELAAIHALDYAAHNLDFLRMPTEGKSAAETVLDETYTILDELGVQNPVWEWALRWAQTHMPPPNQLTFVHGDFRIGNLLVDEDGL
;
A
#
# COMPACT_ATOMS: atom_id res chain seq x y z
N MET A 1 22.40 -2.36 16.03
CA MET A 1 21.39 -1.28 15.93
C MET A 1 22.08 0.04 16.22
N THR A 2 21.73 1.09 15.48
CA THR A 2 22.19 2.45 15.78
C THR A 2 21.46 3.02 17.00
N PRO A 3 21.99 4.07 17.65
CA PRO A 3 21.28 4.74 18.75
C PRO A 3 19.87 5.21 18.36
N GLU A 4 19.71 5.76 17.16
CA GLU A 4 18.41 6.18 16.63
C GLU A 4 17.41 5.02 16.52
N GLN A 5 17.87 3.84 16.08
CA GLN A 5 17.04 2.63 16.01
C GLN A 5 16.64 2.14 17.40
N GLN A 6 17.50 2.28 18.41
CA GLN A 6 17.17 1.91 19.78
C GLN A 6 16.09 2.84 20.35
N THR A 7 16.22 4.15 20.15
CA THR A 7 15.20 5.13 20.56
C THR A 7 13.87 4.86 19.87
N LEU A 8 13.87 4.58 18.56
CA LEU A 8 12.65 4.24 17.81
C LEU A 8 11.94 3.03 18.43
N LEU A 9 12.67 1.96 18.72
CA LEU A 9 12.09 0.73 19.28
C LEU A 9 11.61 0.93 20.71
N GLN A 10 12.29 1.77 21.50
CA GLN A 10 11.82 2.12 22.84
C GLN A 10 10.49 2.88 22.77
N ASN A 11 10.41 3.95 21.98
CA ASN A 11 9.18 4.74 21.83
C ASN A 11 8.03 3.89 21.27
N LEU A 12 8.31 3.00 20.31
CA LEU A 12 7.32 2.05 19.79
C LEU A 12 6.84 1.06 20.86
N THR A 13 7.74 0.60 21.73
CA THR A 13 7.40 -0.28 22.86
C THR A 13 6.47 0.44 23.81
N ASP A 14 6.82 1.66 24.23
CA ASP A 14 6.03 2.47 25.16
C ASP A 14 4.63 2.75 24.60
N TYR A 15 4.54 3.13 23.32
CA TYR A 15 3.27 3.32 22.62
C TYR A 15 2.41 2.05 22.63
N LEU A 16 2.98 0.89 22.29
CA LEU A 16 2.22 -0.36 22.27
C LEU A 16 1.81 -0.83 23.67
N GLN A 17 2.61 -0.56 24.70
CA GLN A 17 2.22 -0.83 26.09
C GLN A 17 1.03 0.03 26.51
N GLU A 18 1.01 1.30 26.10
CA GLU A 18 -0.13 2.20 26.33
C GLU A 18 -1.39 1.71 25.60
N GLN A 19 -1.27 1.35 24.31
CA GLN A 19 -2.42 0.87 23.52
C GLN A 19 -3.00 -0.45 24.04
N THR A 20 -2.16 -1.37 24.51
CA THR A 20 -2.58 -2.70 24.99
C THR A 20 -2.93 -2.72 26.47
N GLY A 21 -2.47 -1.74 27.25
CA GLY A 21 -2.53 -1.75 28.72
C GLY A 21 -1.72 -2.87 29.35
N GLN A 22 -0.78 -3.48 28.62
CA GLN A 22 -0.02 -4.65 29.05
C GLN A 22 1.47 -4.45 28.82
N ALA A 23 2.28 -5.11 29.65
CA ALA A 23 3.71 -5.17 29.44
C ALA A 23 3.99 -6.01 28.18
N ILE A 24 4.70 -5.40 27.22
CA ILE A 24 5.16 -6.06 26.00
C ILE A 24 6.68 -6.01 25.87
N THR A 25 7.23 -6.91 25.05
CA THR A 25 8.64 -6.87 24.64
C THR A 25 8.73 -6.99 23.13
N ILE A 26 9.47 -6.08 22.49
CA ILE A 26 9.75 -6.14 21.05
C ILE A 26 11.02 -6.95 20.81
N THR A 27 10.96 -7.96 19.95
CA THR A 27 12.11 -8.77 19.48
C THR A 27 12.16 -8.82 17.95
N ASP A 28 13.28 -9.30 17.41
CA ASP A 28 13.48 -9.55 15.97
C ASP A 28 13.20 -8.34 15.06
N ALA A 29 13.31 -7.14 15.62
CA ALA A 29 13.04 -5.91 14.91
C ALA A 29 14.09 -5.67 13.82
N LYS A 30 13.63 -5.52 12.58
CA LYS A 30 14.47 -5.29 11.42
C LYS A 30 13.79 -4.39 10.39
N PRO A 31 14.54 -3.47 9.75
CA PRO A 31 14.02 -2.73 8.62
C PRO A 31 13.76 -3.69 7.45
N LEU A 32 12.68 -3.45 6.71
CA LEU A 32 12.39 -4.11 5.45
C LEU A 32 12.92 -3.26 4.31
N ALA A 33 13.77 -3.85 3.47
CA ALA A 33 14.28 -3.19 2.27
C ALA A 33 13.20 -3.12 1.19
N GLY A 34 13.19 -2.04 0.40
CA GLY A 34 12.38 -1.93 -0.83
C GLY A 34 11.43 -0.73 -0.93
N GLY A 35 11.33 0.13 0.08
CA GLY A 35 10.59 1.39 0.00
C GLY A 35 11.52 2.57 -0.28
N ALA A 36 11.41 3.22 -1.45
CA ALA A 36 12.20 4.41 -1.76
C ALA A 36 11.81 5.64 -0.91
N SER A 37 10.59 5.66 -0.37
CA SER A 37 9.99 6.80 0.36
C SER A 37 9.44 6.45 1.75
N ARG A 38 9.58 5.20 2.21
CA ARG A 38 8.90 4.71 3.41
C ARG A 38 9.84 3.92 4.31
N ASP A 39 9.79 4.21 5.61
CA ASP A 39 10.50 3.43 6.62
C ASP A 39 9.57 2.34 7.14
N THR A 40 9.89 1.09 6.81
CA THR A 40 9.06 -0.08 7.12
C THR A 40 9.84 -1.04 7.98
N TRP A 41 9.28 -1.42 9.13
CA TRP A 41 9.93 -2.30 10.10
C TRP A 41 9.08 -3.53 10.34
N ARG A 42 9.71 -4.71 10.29
CA ARG A 42 9.12 -5.94 10.83
C ARG A 42 9.64 -6.16 12.24
N PHE A 43 8.78 -6.56 13.16
CA PHE A 43 9.15 -6.91 14.52
C PHE A 43 8.17 -7.93 15.11
N THR A 44 8.59 -8.59 16.18
CA THR A 44 7.76 -9.50 16.96
C THR A 44 7.43 -8.83 18.28
N VAL A 45 6.16 -8.87 18.69
CA VAL A 45 5.69 -8.44 20.00
C VAL A 45 5.40 -9.68 20.83
N GLN A 46 6.12 -9.82 21.94
CA GLN A 46 5.77 -10.75 23.01
C GLN A 46 4.83 -10.02 23.97
N GLN A 47 3.63 -10.56 24.15
CA GLN A 47 2.63 -10.06 25.08
C GLN A 47 2.11 -11.24 25.90
N ALA A 48 2.41 -11.26 27.20
CA ALA A 48 2.21 -12.45 28.05
C ALA A 48 2.82 -13.71 27.39
N ASP A 49 2.04 -14.76 27.15
CA ASP A 49 2.46 -15.99 26.48
C ASP A 49 2.25 -15.98 24.95
N GLU A 50 1.73 -14.88 24.40
CA GLU A 50 1.44 -14.75 22.96
C GLU A 50 2.56 -14.03 22.21
N LYS A 51 2.76 -14.45 20.96
CA LYS A 51 3.69 -13.84 20.01
C LYS A 51 2.94 -13.35 18.79
N HIS A 52 3.03 -12.07 18.52
CA HIS A 52 2.43 -11.42 17.36
C HIS A 52 3.52 -10.85 16.45
N GLN A 53 3.42 -11.08 15.14
CA GLN A 53 4.35 -10.49 14.18
C GLN A 53 3.68 -9.31 13.49
N TYR A 54 4.36 -8.18 13.49
CA TYR A 54 3.83 -6.93 12.96
C TYR A 54 4.77 -6.29 11.95
N VAL A 55 4.19 -5.42 11.14
CA VAL A 55 4.88 -4.46 10.28
C VAL A 55 4.43 -3.06 10.67
N MET A 56 5.37 -2.17 11.00
CA MET A 56 5.13 -0.74 11.14
C MET A 56 5.54 -0.02 9.85
N ARG A 57 4.73 0.94 9.44
CA ARG A 57 5.01 1.83 8.31
C ARG A 57 4.88 3.28 8.76
N ARG A 58 5.94 4.05 8.54
CA ARG A 58 5.97 5.50 8.75
C ARG A 58 6.52 6.21 7.53
N ASP A 59 6.20 7.49 7.41
CA ASP A 59 6.81 8.34 6.39
C ASP A 59 8.30 8.56 6.72
N LEU A 60 9.15 8.55 5.68
CA LEU A 60 10.51 9.05 5.81
C LEU A 60 10.48 10.57 5.97
N PRO A 61 11.48 11.18 6.63
CA PRO A 61 11.64 12.63 6.72
C PRO A 61 12.16 13.20 5.38
N THR A 62 11.49 12.86 4.30
CA THR A 62 11.75 13.29 2.93
C THR A 62 10.45 13.86 2.37
N GLN A 63 10.56 14.79 1.42
CA GLN A 63 9.37 15.32 0.76
C GLN A 63 8.61 14.17 0.08
N MET A 64 7.38 13.93 0.55
CA MET A 64 6.46 13.02 -0.07
C MET A 64 5.86 13.69 -1.31
N PHE A 65 5.53 12.90 -2.33
CA PHE A 65 4.75 13.40 -3.46
C PHE A 65 3.43 13.98 -2.94
N GLU A 66 3.01 15.14 -3.45
CA GLU A 66 1.83 15.86 -2.96
C GLU A 66 0.54 15.03 -3.05
N GLU A 67 0.47 14.12 -4.02
CA GLU A 67 -0.67 13.22 -4.23
C GLU A 67 -0.59 11.92 -3.40
N ALA A 68 0.47 11.73 -2.62
CA ALA A 68 0.61 10.53 -1.79
C ALA A 68 -0.38 10.56 -0.62
N LEU A 69 -1.05 9.42 -0.40
CA LEU A 69 -1.92 9.27 0.76
C LEU A 69 -1.15 9.40 2.07
N THR A 70 -1.75 10.12 3.02
CA THR A 70 -1.25 10.14 4.41
C THR A 70 -1.32 8.75 5.03
N ARG A 71 -0.58 8.52 6.12
CA ARG A 71 -0.65 7.23 6.84
C ARG A 71 -2.04 6.92 7.39
N GLU A 72 -2.78 7.93 7.80
CA GLU A 72 -4.18 7.77 8.21
C GLU A 72 -5.07 7.35 7.03
N GLN A 73 -4.92 7.99 5.88
CA GLN A 73 -5.68 7.64 4.67
C GLN A 73 -5.36 6.23 4.19
N GLU A 74 -4.08 5.84 4.20
CA GLU A 74 -3.66 4.47 3.86
C GLU A 74 -4.21 3.45 4.85
N PHE A 75 -4.15 3.73 6.16
CA PHE A 75 -4.75 2.87 7.20
C PHE A 75 -6.25 2.67 6.96
N ARG A 76 -6.99 3.75 6.72
CA ARG A 76 -8.44 3.70 6.47
C ARG A 76 -8.79 2.94 5.20
N MET A 77 -8.01 3.12 4.13
CA MET A 77 -8.17 2.37 2.89
C MET A 77 -7.92 0.88 3.09
N MET A 78 -6.85 0.50 3.79
CA MET A 78 -6.53 -0.90 4.07
C MET A 78 -7.58 -1.56 4.97
N ASP A 79 -8.07 -0.86 5.99
CA ASP A 79 -9.15 -1.33 6.86
C ASP A 79 -10.47 -1.54 6.08
N ALA A 80 -10.83 -0.61 5.19
CA ALA A 80 -11.98 -0.74 4.32
C ALA A 80 -11.88 -1.95 3.37
N ALA A 81 -10.70 -2.13 2.76
CA ALA A 81 -10.42 -3.28 1.89
C ALA A 81 -10.54 -4.61 2.66
N TYR A 82 -9.94 -4.68 3.86
CA TYR A 82 -10.04 -5.86 4.71
C TYR A 82 -11.49 -6.19 5.10
N LYS A 83 -12.26 -5.18 5.53
CA LYS A 83 -13.69 -5.33 5.89
C LYS A 83 -14.56 -5.74 4.70
N SER A 84 -14.14 -5.41 3.49
CA SER A 84 -14.79 -5.81 2.24
C SER A 84 -14.39 -7.22 1.76
N GLY A 85 -13.52 -7.91 2.49
CA GLY A 85 -13.08 -9.27 2.16
C GLY A 85 -11.93 -9.34 1.17
N VAL A 86 -11.29 -8.21 0.84
CA VAL A 86 -10.05 -8.20 0.03
C VAL A 86 -8.91 -8.76 0.88
N LYS A 87 -8.05 -9.58 0.28
CA LYS A 87 -6.83 -10.05 0.92
C LYS A 87 -5.82 -8.91 1.09
N VAL A 88 -5.82 -8.33 2.27
CA VAL A 88 -4.85 -7.31 2.71
C VAL A 88 -4.47 -7.60 4.15
N ALA A 89 -3.25 -7.19 4.54
CA ALA A 89 -2.80 -7.30 5.92
C ALA A 89 -3.74 -6.50 6.85
N PRO A 90 -4.32 -7.13 7.89
CA PRO A 90 -5.14 -6.41 8.87
C PRO A 90 -4.34 -5.29 9.52
N VAL A 91 -4.85 -4.07 9.44
CA VAL A 91 -4.29 -2.93 10.18
C VAL A 91 -4.76 -2.99 11.64
N ARG A 92 -3.88 -2.63 12.58
CA ARG A 92 -4.09 -2.83 14.02
C ARG A 92 -4.09 -1.52 14.79
N TYR A 93 -3.09 -0.68 14.55
CA TYR A 93 -2.89 0.56 15.29
C TYR A 93 -2.54 1.70 14.34
N LEU A 94 -3.03 2.89 14.63
CA LEU A 94 -2.72 4.14 13.94
C LEU A 94 -2.27 5.16 15.00
N CYS A 95 -1.17 5.85 14.72
CA CYS A 95 -0.69 6.97 15.52
C CYS A 95 -0.44 8.16 14.60
N THR A 96 -1.12 9.27 14.86
CA THR A 96 -0.94 10.55 14.16
C THR A 96 -0.15 11.56 14.99
N ASP A 97 0.23 11.20 16.23
CA ASP A 97 1.08 12.03 17.09
C ASP A 97 2.54 11.86 16.69
N GLU A 98 3.07 12.86 15.99
CA GLU A 98 4.46 12.89 15.52
C GLU A 98 5.46 12.92 16.68
N SER A 99 5.07 13.28 17.90
CA SER A 99 5.99 13.29 19.04
C SER A 99 6.47 11.89 19.43
N ILE A 100 5.75 10.83 19.02
CA ILE A 100 6.09 9.44 19.36
C ILE A 100 7.25 8.93 18.50
N LEU A 101 7.12 8.94 17.18
CA LEU A 101 8.12 8.38 16.24
C LEU A 101 8.68 9.39 15.22
N GLY A 102 8.38 10.69 15.38
CA GLY A 102 8.84 11.76 14.47
C GLY A 102 8.03 11.88 13.18
N SER A 103 7.04 11.02 12.96
CA SER A 103 6.09 11.08 11.86
C SER A 103 4.88 10.19 12.16
N PRO A 104 3.72 10.41 11.51
CA PRO A 104 2.58 9.49 11.61
C PRO A 104 2.97 8.08 11.15
N PHE A 105 2.39 7.08 11.80
CA PHE A 105 2.67 5.68 11.48
C PHE A 105 1.45 4.80 11.74
N PHE A 106 1.43 3.65 11.09
CA PHE A 106 0.49 2.59 11.44
C PHE A 106 1.20 1.24 11.55
N ILE A 107 0.54 0.33 12.25
CA ILE A 107 0.98 -1.04 12.47
C ILE A 107 -0.07 -1.98 11.89
N MET A 108 0.37 -2.99 11.17
CA MET A 108 -0.44 -4.06 10.60
C MET A 108 0.18 -5.42 10.89
N ASP A 109 -0.60 -6.48 10.71
CA ASP A 109 -0.09 -7.84 10.79
C ASP A 109 1.01 -8.09 9.76
N TYR A 110 2.00 -8.87 10.15
CA TYR A 110 2.97 -9.42 9.21
C TYR A 110 2.34 -10.59 8.45
N VAL A 111 2.23 -10.44 7.13
CA VAL A 111 1.85 -11.52 6.22
C VAL A 111 3.12 -12.10 5.59
N PRO A 112 3.42 -13.40 5.77
CA PRO A 112 4.55 -14.04 5.09
C PRO A 112 4.28 -14.12 3.59
N GLY A 113 5.33 -13.99 2.77
CA GLY A 113 5.22 -14.10 1.33
C GLY A 113 6.36 -13.41 0.60
N ILE A 114 6.40 -13.61 -0.71
CA ILE A 114 7.40 -13.07 -1.63
C ILE A 114 6.72 -12.05 -2.55
N SER A 115 7.15 -10.79 -2.48
CA SER A 115 6.67 -9.71 -3.37
C SER A 115 7.62 -9.38 -4.53
N ILE A 116 8.82 -9.98 -4.55
CA ILE A 116 9.79 -9.71 -5.62
C ILE A 116 9.32 -10.41 -6.88
N GLY A 117 8.78 -9.65 -7.84
CA GLY A 117 8.19 -10.19 -9.07
C GLY A 117 9.07 -11.19 -9.81
N ARG A 118 10.39 -10.92 -9.94
CA ARG A 118 11.35 -11.88 -10.51
C ARG A 118 11.34 -13.22 -9.78
N LYS A 119 11.34 -13.22 -8.43
CA LYS A 119 11.30 -14.45 -7.64
C LYS A 119 9.97 -15.18 -7.81
N VAL A 120 8.86 -14.45 -7.77
CA VAL A 120 7.52 -15.02 -8.00
C VAL A 120 7.47 -15.79 -9.33
N VAL A 121 8.05 -15.23 -10.39
CA VAL A 121 8.02 -15.86 -11.72
C VAL A 121 9.07 -16.95 -11.93
N THR A 122 10.16 -17.01 -11.15
CA THR A 122 11.27 -17.96 -11.39
C THR A 122 11.44 -19.07 -10.36
N LEU A 123 11.03 -18.87 -9.10
CA LEU A 123 11.33 -19.81 -8.01
C LEU A 123 10.59 -21.15 -8.19
N PRO A 124 11.26 -22.31 -8.16
CA PRO A 124 10.60 -23.61 -8.30
C PRO A 124 9.50 -23.87 -7.27
N GLU A 125 9.71 -23.47 -6.01
CA GLU A 125 8.77 -23.62 -4.89
C GLU A 125 7.43 -22.90 -5.14
N LEU A 126 7.43 -21.83 -5.94
CA LEU A 126 6.22 -21.08 -6.30
C LEU A 126 5.54 -21.60 -7.57
N ALA A 127 5.96 -22.74 -8.11
CA ALA A 127 5.39 -23.27 -9.37
C ALA A 127 3.88 -23.55 -9.27
N GLN A 128 3.43 -24.07 -8.12
CA GLN A 128 2.00 -24.33 -7.89
C GLN A 128 1.22 -23.02 -7.72
N ALA A 129 1.71 -22.10 -6.88
CA ALA A 129 1.13 -20.77 -6.73
C ALA A 129 0.96 -20.07 -8.08
N ARG A 130 1.99 -20.07 -8.94
CA ARG A 130 1.94 -19.45 -10.27
C ARG A 130 0.80 -19.94 -11.15
N GLN A 131 0.39 -21.19 -11.03
CA GLN A 131 -0.75 -21.73 -11.81
C GLN A 131 -2.09 -21.18 -11.30
N LYS A 132 -2.19 -20.87 -10.01
CA LYS A 132 -3.40 -20.31 -9.37
C LYS A 132 -3.47 -18.78 -9.44
N LEU A 133 -2.31 -18.12 -9.47
CA LEU A 133 -2.18 -16.67 -9.35
C LEU A 133 -3.10 -15.89 -10.30
N PRO A 134 -3.21 -16.17 -11.62
CA PRO A 134 -4.09 -15.39 -12.49
C PRO A 134 -5.54 -15.38 -12.03
N GLY A 135 -6.07 -16.53 -11.59
CA GLY A 135 -7.43 -16.64 -11.07
C GLY A 135 -7.61 -15.92 -9.75
N GLN A 136 -6.66 -16.09 -8.82
CA GLN A 136 -6.70 -15.40 -7.52
C GLN A 136 -6.56 -13.89 -7.69
N MET A 137 -5.66 -13.42 -8.55
CA MET A 137 -5.49 -11.99 -8.88
C MET A 137 -6.76 -11.40 -9.48
N ALA A 138 -7.45 -12.13 -10.37
CA ALA A 138 -8.73 -11.68 -10.93
C ALA A 138 -9.83 -11.60 -9.85
N GLN A 139 -9.86 -12.56 -8.92
CA GLN A 139 -10.80 -12.56 -7.79
C GLN A 139 -10.55 -11.36 -6.86
N GLU A 140 -9.30 -11.12 -6.46
CA GLU A 140 -8.95 -9.98 -5.61
C GLU A 140 -9.21 -8.65 -6.32
N LEU A 141 -8.89 -8.53 -7.61
CA LEU A 141 -9.17 -7.31 -8.37
C LEU A 141 -10.68 -7.05 -8.50
N ALA A 142 -11.48 -8.10 -8.69
CA ALA A 142 -12.93 -7.98 -8.68
C ALA A 142 -13.46 -7.55 -7.30
N ALA A 143 -12.91 -8.09 -6.21
CA ALA A 143 -13.26 -7.68 -4.84
C ALA A 143 -12.90 -6.21 -4.57
N ILE A 144 -11.72 -5.77 -5.02
CA ILE A 144 -11.28 -4.37 -4.96
C ILE A 144 -12.25 -3.46 -5.71
N HIS A 145 -12.64 -3.83 -6.94
CA HIS A 145 -13.57 -3.03 -7.74
C HIS A 145 -15.01 -3.02 -7.18
N ALA A 146 -15.38 -4.04 -6.41
CA ALA A 146 -16.69 -4.13 -5.75
C ALA A 146 -16.76 -3.37 -4.41
N LEU A 147 -15.64 -2.82 -3.93
CA LEU A 147 -15.59 -2.05 -2.69
C LEU A 147 -16.45 -0.78 -2.80
N ASP A 148 -17.38 -0.62 -1.86
CA ASP A 148 -18.20 0.58 -1.73
C ASP A 148 -17.39 1.68 -1.01
N TYR A 149 -16.68 2.48 -1.79
CA TYR A 149 -15.78 3.50 -1.24
C TYR A 149 -16.53 4.62 -0.50
N ALA A 150 -17.80 4.86 -0.87
CA ALA A 150 -18.66 5.83 -0.19
C ALA A 150 -19.09 5.32 1.19
N ALA A 151 -19.46 4.04 1.31
CA ALA A 151 -19.81 3.44 2.61
C ALA A 151 -18.64 3.43 3.62
N HIS A 152 -17.40 3.49 3.13
CA HIS A 152 -16.20 3.50 3.96
C HIS A 152 -15.61 4.90 4.22
N ASN A 153 -16.33 5.97 3.85
CA ASN A 153 -15.89 7.37 3.99
C ASN A 153 -14.53 7.63 3.32
N LEU A 154 -14.27 7.03 2.16
CA LEU A 154 -13.01 7.21 1.42
C LEU A 154 -13.04 8.45 0.51
N ASP A 155 -13.67 9.54 0.96
CA ASP A 155 -13.92 10.75 0.17
C ASP A 155 -12.63 11.54 -0.15
N PHE A 156 -11.51 11.17 0.48
CA PHE A 156 -10.19 11.72 0.18
C PHE A 156 -9.58 11.13 -1.10
N LEU A 157 -10.18 10.09 -1.68
CA LEU A 157 -9.71 9.52 -2.93
C LEU A 157 -9.96 10.49 -4.07
N ARG A 158 -9.00 10.52 -5.00
CA ARG A 158 -9.10 11.33 -6.21
C ARG A 158 -10.28 10.86 -7.05
N MET A 159 -11.14 11.81 -7.37
CA MET A 159 -12.25 11.62 -8.31
C MET A 159 -11.88 12.20 -9.68
N PRO A 160 -12.49 11.71 -10.76
CA PRO A 160 -12.38 12.36 -12.06
C PRO A 160 -12.78 13.84 -11.98
N THR A 161 -12.16 14.66 -12.83
CA THR A 161 -12.51 16.07 -12.98
C THR A 161 -13.99 16.21 -13.33
N GLU A 162 -14.67 17.18 -12.72
CA GLU A 162 -16.09 17.43 -13.00
C GLU A 162 -16.34 17.60 -14.50
N GLY A 163 -17.33 16.86 -15.01
CA GLY A 163 -17.70 16.86 -16.43
C GLY A 163 -16.79 16.02 -17.34
N LYS A 164 -15.80 15.30 -16.80
CA LYS A 164 -14.91 14.39 -17.55
C LYS A 164 -15.04 12.96 -17.06
N SER A 165 -14.78 12.01 -17.95
CA SER A 165 -14.55 10.61 -17.59
C SER A 165 -13.20 10.42 -16.89
N ALA A 166 -13.03 9.30 -16.19
CA ALA A 166 -11.75 8.95 -15.57
C ALA A 166 -10.60 8.87 -16.58
N ALA A 167 -10.87 8.39 -17.80
CA ALA A 167 -9.87 8.31 -18.87
C ALA A 167 -9.44 9.70 -19.36
N GLU A 168 -10.40 10.63 -19.53
CA GLU A 168 -10.11 12.02 -19.89
C GLU A 168 -9.27 12.72 -18.82
N THR A 169 -9.64 12.55 -17.54
CA THR A 169 -8.89 13.12 -16.42
C THR A 169 -7.44 12.63 -16.40
N VAL A 170 -7.21 11.31 -16.47
CA VAL A 170 -5.85 10.75 -16.48
C VAL A 170 -5.04 11.22 -17.69
N LEU A 171 -5.68 11.37 -18.86
CA LEU A 171 -5.02 11.86 -20.06
C LEU A 171 -4.53 13.31 -19.88
N ASP A 172 -5.39 14.19 -19.39
CA ASP A 172 -5.04 15.61 -19.17
C ASP A 172 -3.95 15.78 -18.10
N GLU A 173 -4.00 14.96 -17.06
CA GLU A 173 -2.99 14.95 -16.00
C GLU A 173 -1.66 14.43 -16.52
N THR A 174 -1.67 13.41 -17.40
CA THR A 174 -0.47 12.93 -18.07
C THR A 174 0.16 14.02 -18.94
N TYR A 175 -0.66 14.78 -19.68
CA TYR A 175 -0.16 15.94 -20.45
C TYR A 175 0.47 16.99 -19.55
N THR A 176 -0.19 17.36 -18.45
CA THR A 176 0.34 18.33 -17.46
C THR A 176 1.71 17.90 -16.94
N ILE A 177 1.85 16.63 -16.51
CA ILE A 177 3.12 16.09 -16.00
C ILE A 177 4.23 16.17 -17.06
N LEU A 178 3.92 15.84 -18.32
CA LEU A 178 4.93 15.87 -19.39
C LEU A 178 5.37 17.30 -19.72
N ASP A 179 4.44 18.25 -19.70
CA ASP A 179 4.73 19.68 -19.91
C ASP A 179 5.60 20.25 -18.79
N GLU A 180 5.29 19.93 -17.53
CA GLU A 180 6.08 20.34 -16.36
C GLU A 180 7.50 19.76 -16.38
N LEU A 181 7.63 18.50 -16.81
CA LEU A 181 8.94 17.86 -16.96
C LEU A 181 9.70 18.32 -18.22
N GLY A 182 9.06 19.11 -19.10
CA GLY A 182 9.64 19.56 -20.37
C GLY A 182 9.96 18.42 -21.33
N VAL A 183 9.26 17.29 -21.23
CA VAL A 183 9.57 16.09 -22.02
C VAL A 183 8.91 16.17 -23.39
N GLN A 184 9.72 16.35 -24.42
CA GLN A 184 9.28 16.31 -25.81
C GLN A 184 9.60 14.94 -26.43
N ASN A 185 8.61 14.08 -26.56
CA ASN A 185 8.76 12.75 -27.15
C ASN A 185 7.66 12.48 -28.19
N PRO A 186 8.00 12.38 -29.49
CA PRO A 186 7.00 12.18 -30.54
C PRO A 186 6.26 10.84 -30.44
N VAL A 187 6.89 9.82 -29.86
CA VAL A 187 6.24 8.51 -29.63
C VAL A 187 5.18 8.62 -28.55
N TRP A 188 5.45 9.38 -27.49
CA TRP A 188 4.49 9.61 -26.42
C TRP A 188 3.33 10.48 -26.89
N GLU A 189 3.61 11.57 -27.63
CA GLU A 189 2.56 12.40 -28.22
C GLU A 189 1.65 11.58 -29.13
N TRP A 190 2.23 10.73 -29.99
CA TRP A 190 1.45 9.85 -30.85
C TRP A 190 0.57 8.88 -30.04
N ALA A 191 1.11 8.28 -28.97
CA ALA A 191 0.36 7.36 -28.12
C ALA A 191 -0.78 8.06 -27.36
N LEU A 192 -0.53 9.26 -26.81
CA LEU A 192 -1.53 10.05 -26.09
C LEU A 192 -2.64 10.53 -27.03
N ARG A 193 -2.30 10.95 -28.26
CA ARG A 193 -3.29 11.27 -29.30
C ARG A 193 -4.10 10.06 -29.74
N TRP A 194 -3.47 8.91 -29.86
CA TRP A 194 -4.18 7.67 -30.13
C TRP A 194 -5.18 7.36 -29.00
N ALA A 195 -4.75 7.44 -27.74
CA ALA A 195 -5.61 7.24 -26.58
C ALA A 195 -6.79 8.23 -26.57
N GLN A 196 -6.53 9.51 -26.87
CA GLN A 196 -7.55 10.56 -26.96
C GLN A 196 -8.63 10.24 -28.01
N THR A 197 -8.23 9.73 -29.17
CA THR A 197 -9.13 9.46 -30.31
C THR A 197 -9.84 8.11 -30.21
N HIS A 198 -9.41 7.24 -29.29
CA HIS A 198 -9.94 5.89 -29.08
C HIS A 198 -10.42 5.68 -27.64
N MET A 199 -10.81 6.75 -26.95
CA MET A 199 -11.26 6.64 -25.57
C MET A 199 -12.46 5.70 -25.45
N PRO A 200 -12.48 4.82 -24.44
CA PRO A 200 -13.66 4.01 -24.16
C PRO A 200 -14.81 4.92 -23.72
N PRO A 201 -16.08 4.49 -23.91
CA PRO A 201 -17.20 5.20 -23.33
C PRO A 201 -17.06 5.23 -21.80
N PRO A 202 -17.57 6.28 -21.12
CA PRO A 202 -17.57 6.35 -19.67
C PRO A 202 -18.18 5.09 -19.06
N ASN A 203 -17.51 4.54 -18.05
CA ASN A 203 -17.97 3.38 -17.31
C ASN A 203 -18.32 3.76 -15.86
N GLN A 204 -18.86 2.79 -15.13
CA GLN A 204 -19.10 2.95 -13.70
C GLN A 204 -17.76 3.19 -12.98
N LEU A 205 -17.71 4.21 -12.12
CA LEU A 205 -16.56 4.44 -11.25
C LEU A 205 -16.51 3.35 -10.18
N THR A 206 -15.32 2.78 -10.03
CA THR A 206 -15.02 1.78 -9.01
C THR A 206 -13.75 2.17 -8.28
N PHE A 207 -13.57 1.65 -7.06
CA PHE A 207 -12.29 1.74 -6.39
C PHE A 207 -11.21 1.00 -7.20
N VAL A 208 -10.05 1.62 -7.39
CA VAL A 208 -8.92 1.03 -8.13
C VAL A 208 -7.67 1.07 -7.27
N HIS A 209 -6.88 0.00 -7.29
CA HIS A 209 -5.61 -0.07 -6.55
C HIS A 209 -4.55 0.89 -7.15
N GLY A 210 -4.63 1.23 -8.43
CA GLY A 210 -3.68 2.10 -9.14
C GLY A 210 -2.40 1.40 -9.63
N ASP A 211 -1.82 0.51 -8.83
CA ASP A 211 -0.60 -0.26 -9.17
C ASP A 211 -0.78 -1.77 -8.89
N PHE A 212 -1.85 -2.38 -9.42
CA PHE A 212 -2.14 -3.81 -9.20
C PHE A 212 -1.27 -4.70 -10.08
N ARG A 213 -0.15 -5.17 -9.53
CA ARG A 213 0.82 -6.05 -10.23
C ARG A 213 1.53 -6.97 -9.24
N ILE A 214 2.15 -8.04 -9.75
CA ILE A 214 2.87 -9.06 -8.95
C ILE A 214 3.85 -8.44 -7.94
N GLY A 215 4.49 -7.32 -8.27
CA GLY A 215 5.43 -6.63 -7.37
C GLY A 215 4.81 -6.02 -6.11
N ASN A 216 3.49 -5.90 -6.05
CA ASN A 216 2.71 -5.38 -4.92
C ASN A 216 1.82 -6.46 -4.28
N LEU A 217 2.02 -7.72 -4.64
CA LEU A 217 1.33 -8.86 -4.05
C LEU A 217 2.30 -9.66 -3.19
N LEU A 218 1.83 -10.23 -2.10
CA LEU A 218 2.59 -11.23 -1.35
C LEU A 218 2.16 -12.60 -1.86
N VAL A 219 3.13 -13.43 -2.25
CA VAL A 219 2.88 -14.77 -2.78
C VAL A 219 3.64 -15.80 -1.96
N ASP A 220 2.94 -16.83 -1.49
CA ASP A 220 3.53 -18.02 -0.89
C ASP A 220 3.36 -19.25 -1.81
N GLU A 221 3.65 -20.45 -1.29
CA GLU A 221 3.56 -21.71 -2.07
C GLU A 221 2.12 -22.04 -2.48
N ASP A 222 1.12 -21.50 -1.77
CA ASP A 222 -0.30 -21.75 -1.98
C ASP A 222 -0.99 -20.70 -2.85
N GLY A 223 -0.44 -19.49 -2.94
CA GLY A 223 -0.95 -18.41 -3.80
C GLY A 223 -0.85 -17.03 -3.15
N LEU A 224 -1.89 -16.21 -3.37
CA LEU A 224 -2.12 -14.93 -2.65
C LEU A 224 -2.63 -15.15 -1.22
#